data_AF-A0A3N2CTP4-F1
#
_entry.id   AF-A0A3N2CTP4-F1
#
_cell.length_a   1.000
_cell.length_b   1.000
_cell.length_c   1.000
_cell.angle_alpha   90.00
_cell.angle_beta   90.00
_cell.angle_gamma   90.00
#
_symmetry.space_group_name_H-M   'P 1'
#
loop_
_entity.id
_entity.type
_entity.pdbx_description
1 polymer ?
#
loop_
_entity_poly.entity_id
_entity_poly.type
_entity_poly.pdbx_seq_one_letter_code
_entity_poly.pdbx_strand_id
1 'polypeptide(L)'
;MAQDLIGSGTVLESPEHGPQLCWAVMQSNPPQGRGPDITNWDWSKVTGHESVDGTTWGDLTVVGTYAAGALTLTRPPTREPLESLQRRPDGAPPLDRAGHRAWGTPSTAADQRRVTNDELQRIAREVFAVPGAVMSAPGFRCVDLLVAHDDGTLQRELDQRYQPGIVRVTSALQTY
;
A
#
# COMPACT_ATOMS: atom_id res chain seq x y z
N MET A 1 -0.18 -19.47 11.70
CA MET A 1 0.93 -19.03 10.83
C MET A 1 0.55 -17.65 10.32
N ALA A 2 1.47 -16.69 10.34
CA ALA A 2 1.22 -15.38 9.75
C ALA A 2 0.97 -15.55 8.25
N GLN A 3 0.04 -14.78 7.69
CA GLN A 3 -0.27 -14.82 6.27
C GLN A 3 0.83 -14.08 5.50
N ASP A 4 1.31 -14.69 4.41
CA ASP A 4 2.24 -14.02 3.50
C ASP A 4 1.45 -13.01 2.65
N LEU A 5 2.07 -11.85 2.47
CA LEU A 5 1.58 -10.75 1.67
C LEU A 5 2.60 -10.42 0.57
N ILE A 6 2.10 -9.85 -0.52
CA ILE A 6 2.88 -9.39 -1.66
C ILE A 6 2.59 -7.92 -1.95
N GLY A 7 3.63 -7.17 -2.30
CA GLY A 7 3.49 -5.80 -2.78
C GLY A 7 4.65 -5.40 -3.68
N SER A 8 4.43 -4.37 -4.49
CA SER A 8 5.45 -3.78 -5.35
C SER A 8 5.58 -2.30 -5.04
N GLY A 9 6.80 -1.79 -5.07
CA GLY A 9 7.13 -0.39 -4.79
C GLY A 9 8.63 -0.15 -4.86
N THR A 10 9.04 1.08 -4.58
CA THR A 10 10.45 1.44 -4.50
C THR A 10 10.95 1.09 -3.10
N VAL A 11 11.83 0.10 -2.98
CA VAL A 11 12.57 -0.09 -1.73
C VAL A 11 13.66 0.96 -1.65
N LEU A 12 13.73 1.70 -0.54
CA LEU A 12 14.61 2.84 -0.37
C LEU A 12 15.25 2.83 1.02
N GLU A 13 16.56 2.98 1.06
CA GLU A 13 17.35 3.13 2.29
C GLU A 13 18.19 4.40 2.18
N SER A 14 18.23 5.20 3.23
CA SER A 14 18.97 6.47 3.26
C SER A 14 19.71 6.66 4.60
N PRO A 15 20.58 7.67 4.75
CA PRO A 15 21.20 7.94 6.04
C PRO A 15 20.19 8.30 7.16
N GLU A 16 18.98 8.73 6.79
CA GLU A 16 17.92 9.11 7.74
C GLU A 16 17.10 7.91 8.24
N HIS A 17 17.01 6.85 7.44
CA HIS A 17 16.19 5.68 7.76
C HIS A 17 16.72 4.42 7.07
N GLY A 18 16.50 3.28 7.72
CA GLY A 18 16.77 1.97 7.13
C GLY A 18 15.90 1.67 5.89
N PRO A 19 16.00 0.45 5.35
CA PRO A 19 15.28 0.07 4.15
C PRO A 19 13.77 0.06 4.37
N GLN A 20 13.04 0.81 3.55
CA GLN A 20 11.59 0.94 3.59
C GLN A 20 10.98 0.63 2.22
N LEU A 21 9.78 0.03 2.20
CA LEU A 21 9.01 -0.15 0.97
C LEU A 21 8.11 1.06 0.71
N CYS A 22 8.50 1.92 -0.23
CA CYS A 22 7.80 3.16 -0.54
C CYS A 22 6.87 3.00 -1.75
N TRP A 23 5.58 3.31 -1.58
CA TRP A 23 4.60 3.35 -2.68
C TRP A 23 4.34 4.75 -3.24
N ALA A 24 4.70 5.77 -2.48
CA ALA A 24 4.68 7.16 -2.91
C ALA A 24 6.09 7.72 -2.78
N VAL A 25 6.72 8.01 -3.92
CA VAL A 25 8.05 8.60 -3.99
C VAL A 25 8.00 9.95 -4.72
N MET A 26 8.84 10.88 -4.30
CA MET A 26 8.99 12.19 -4.92
C MET A 26 9.80 12.08 -6.21
N GLN A 27 9.44 12.89 -7.21
CA GLN A 27 10.21 13.04 -8.46
C GLN A 27 11.53 13.77 -8.18
N SER A 28 12.54 13.01 -7.74
CA SER A 28 13.83 13.51 -7.26
C SER A 28 14.93 12.47 -7.50
N ASN A 29 16.20 12.88 -7.45
CA ASN A 29 17.36 11.99 -7.52
C ASN A 29 18.42 12.44 -6.47
N PRO A 30 18.62 11.70 -5.37
CA PRO A 30 17.97 10.42 -5.04
C PRO A 30 16.46 10.58 -4.78
N PRO A 31 15.65 9.52 -5.01
CA PRO A 31 14.23 9.55 -4.68
C PRO A 31 14.02 9.74 -3.17
N GLN A 32 12.84 10.22 -2.81
CA GLN A 32 12.43 10.38 -1.41
C GLN A 32 11.06 9.77 -1.21
N GLY A 33 10.90 9.01 -0.14
CA GLY A 33 9.64 8.36 0.20
C GLY A 33 9.65 7.85 1.63
N ARG A 34 8.47 7.41 2.08
CA ARG A 34 8.32 6.70 3.36
C ARG A 34 7.40 5.52 3.15
N GLY A 35 7.58 4.52 3.99
CA GLY A 35 6.78 3.32 4.01
C GLY A 35 7.16 2.43 5.19
N PRO A 36 6.61 1.22 5.27
CA PRO A 36 6.97 0.28 6.32
C PRO A 36 8.44 -0.13 6.22
N ASP A 37 9.08 -0.24 7.38
CA ASP A 37 10.44 -0.75 7.51
C ASP A 37 10.51 -2.21 7.08
N ILE A 38 11.62 -2.62 6.45
CA ILE A 38 11.89 -4.01 6.10
C ILE A 38 12.98 -4.54 7.03
N THR A 39 12.61 -5.43 7.95
CA THR A 39 13.45 -5.78 9.12
C THR A 39 14.62 -6.71 8.81
N ASN A 40 14.57 -7.43 7.69
CA ASN A 40 15.58 -8.43 7.29
C ASN A 40 16.13 -8.16 5.88
N TRP A 41 16.21 -6.88 5.51
CA TRP A 41 16.70 -6.45 4.22
C TRP A 41 18.21 -6.66 4.04
N ASP A 42 18.61 -6.89 2.79
CA ASP A 42 20.02 -7.09 2.41
C ASP A 42 20.22 -6.72 0.93
N TRP A 43 20.81 -5.55 0.68
CA TRP A 43 21.09 -5.08 -0.68
C TRP A 43 22.00 -6.01 -1.49
N SER A 44 22.84 -6.82 -0.84
CA SER A 44 23.73 -7.75 -1.56
C SER A 44 22.97 -8.84 -2.32
N LYS A 45 21.70 -9.07 -1.98
CA LYS A 45 20.80 -10.02 -2.64
C LYS A 45 19.99 -9.40 -3.78
N VAL A 46 20.13 -8.10 -4.01
CA VAL A 46 19.39 -7.34 -5.02
C VAL A 46 20.34 -6.91 -6.12
N THR A 47 19.99 -7.19 -7.37
CA THR A 47 20.77 -6.72 -8.52
C THR A 47 20.15 -5.47 -9.14
N GLY A 48 21.00 -4.59 -9.67
CA GLY A 48 20.61 -3.41 -10.43
C GLY A 48 20.05 -2.25 -9.60
N HIS A 49 20.20 -2.27 -8.28
CA HIS A 49 19.85 -1.12 -7.44
C HIS A 49 20.71 0.09 -7.80
N GLU A 50 20.20 1.29 -7.54
CA GLU A 50 20.91 2.55 -7.73
C GLU A 50 21.36 3.09 -6.38
N SER A 51 22.43 3.89 -6.37
CA SER A 51 22.91 4.53 -5.16
C SER A 51 23.51 5.91 -5.46
N VAL A 52 23.00 6.94 -4.78
CA VAL A 52 23.44 8.33 -4.89
C VAL A 52 23.39 8.97 -3.51
N ASP A 53 24.44 9.71 -3.13
CA ASP A 53 24.53 10.46 -1.87
C ASP A 53 24.17 9.64 -0.62
N GLY A 54 24.57 8.37 -0.59
CA GLY A 54 24.31 7.46 0.52
C GLY A 54 22.87 6.91 0.58
N THR A 55 22.03 7.24 -0.41
CA THR A 55 20.69 6.66 -0.57
C THR A 55 20.74 5.56 -1.60
N THR A 56 20.23 4.38 -1.28
CA THR A 56 20.16 3.21 -2.17
C THR A 56 18.71 2.83 -2.42
N TRP A 57 18.34 2.57 -3.67
CA TRP A 57 16.96 2.24 -4.01
C TRP A 57 16.82 1.26 -5.17
N GLY A 58 15.64 0.65 -5.28
CA GLY A 58 15.24 -0.13 -6.44
C GLY A 58 13.75 -0.45 -6.43
N ASP A 59 13.16 -0.52 -7.62
CA ASP A 59 11.76 -0.94 -7.79
C ASP A 59 11.67 -2.46 -7.75
N LEU A 60 10.96 -2.96 -6.74
CA LEU A 60 10.99 -4.37 -6.36
C LEU A 60 9.59 -4.84 -5.96
N THR A 61 9.32 -6.10 -6.27
CA THR A 61 8.22 -6.87 -5.71
C THR A 61 8.76 -7.70 -4.56
N VAL A 62 8.09 -7.62 -3.41
CA VAL A 62 8.48 -8.28 -2.17
C VAL A 62 7.36 -9.19 -1.67
N VAL A 63 7.74 -10.29 -1.02
CA VAL A 63 6.82 -11.21 -0.36
C VAL A 63 7.27 -11.41 1.09
N GLY A 64 6.34 -11.26 2.02
CA GLY A 64 6.65 -11.35 3.45
C GLY A 64 5.46 -11.21 4.36
N THR A 65 5.72 -11.24 5.66
CA THR A 65 4.72 -10.99 6.70
C THR A 65 4.75 -9.53 7.12
N TYR A 66 3.57 -8.94 7.34
CA TYR A 66 3.44 -7.56 7.81
C TYR A 66 2.82 -7.53 9.21
N ALA A 67 3.52 -6.90 10.17
CA ALA A 67 3.06 -6.76 11.54
C ALA A 67 3.59 -5.48 12.17
N ALA A 68 2.73 -4.80 12.95
CA ALA A 68 3.09 -3.60 13.71
C ALA A 68 3.82 -2.50 12.90
N GLY A 69 3.47 -2.33 11.62
CA GLY A 69 4.08 -1.31 10.76
C GLY A 69 5.36 -1.74 10.04
N ALA A 70 5.81 -2.97 10.23
CA ALA A 70 7.05 -3.48 9.64
C ALA A 70 6.80 -4.73 8.79
N LEU A 71 7.59 -4.86 7.72
CA LEU A 71 7.62 -6.00 6.81
C LEU A 71 8.82 -6.90 7.13
N THR A 72 8.61 -8.20 7.15
CA THR A 72 9.68 -9.21 7.20
C THR A 72 9.56 -10.11 5.98
N LEU A 73 10.58 -10.11 5.13
CA LEU A 73 10.59 -10.89 3.90
C LEU A 73 10.64 -12.38 4.19
N THR A 74 9.76 -13.15 3.54
CA THR A 74 9.76 -14.61 3.56
C THR A 74 10.36 -15.20 2.28
N ARG A 75 10.58 -14.37 1.25
CA ARG A 75 11.20 -14.73 -0.03
C ARG A 75 12.21 -13.68 -0.48
N PRO A 76 13.16 -14.04 -1.36
CA PRO A 76 14.03 -13.05 -1.99
C PRO A 76 13.20 -11.99 -2.75
N PRO A 77 13.55 -10.70 -2.65
CA PRO A 77 12.93 -9.66 -3.46
C PRO A 77 13.25 -9.87 -4.94
N THR A 78 12.36 -9.46 -5.82
CA THR A 78 12.50 -9.63 -7.28
C THR A 78 12.05 -8.39 -8.04
N ARG A 79 12.51 -8.24 -9.28
CA ARG A 79 12.02 -7.22 -10.23
C ARG A 79 10.87 -7.71 -11.08
N GLU A 80 10.45 -8.95 -10.88
CA GLU A 80 9.30 -9.50 -11.59
C GLU A 80 8.03 -8.71 -11.22
N PRO A 81 7.19 -8.33 -12.21
CA PRO A 81 5.94 -7.63 -11.95
C PRO A 81 5.04 -8.42 -11.00
N LEU A 82 4.37 -7.71 -10.09
CA LEU A 82 3.48 -8.29 -9.08
C LEU A 82 2.41 -9.20 -9.69
N GLU A 83 1.84 -8.80 -10.83
CA GLU A 83 0.81 -9.55 -11.54
C GLU A 83 1.32 -10.91 -12.05
N SER A 84 2.63 -11.01 -12.30
CA SER A 84 3.25 -12.26 -12.75
C SER A 84 3.41 -13.25 -11.61
N LEU A 85 3.71 -12.77 -10.40
CA LEU A 85 3.83 -13.60 -9.19
C LEU A 85 2.48 -13.96 -8.57
N GLN A 86 1.45 -13.16 -8.83
CA GLN A 86 0.07 -13.43 -8.42
C GLN A 86 -0.71 -14.30 -9.41
N ARG A 87 -0.16 -14.56 -10.59
CA ARG A 87 -0.82 -15.42 -11.59
C ARG A 87 -1.02 -16.80 -10.99
N ARG A 88 -2.28 -17.16 -10.76
CA ARG A 88 -2.64 -18.53 -10.42
C ARG A 88 -2.34 -19.45 -11.61
N PRO A 89 -1.95 -20.72 -11.38
CA PRO A 89 -1.71 -21.70 -12.45
C PRO A 89 -2.91 -21.92 -13.38
N ASP A 90 -4.12 -21.62 -12.90
CA ASP A 90 -5.39 -21.77 -13.62
C ASP A 90 -5.80 -20.50 -14.41
N GLY A 91 -5.01 -19.43 -14.35
CA GLY A 91 -5.27 -18.19 -15.08
C GLY A 91 -6.44 -17.35 -14.56
N ALA A 92 -7.03 -17.70 -13.41
CA ALA A 92 -8.10 -16.92 -12.82
C ALA A 92 -7.56 -15.64 -12.17
N PRO A 93 -8.27 -14.49 -12.27
CA PRO A 93 -7.79 -13.20 -11.79
C PRO A 93 -7.46 -13.25 -10.29
N PRO A 94 -6.50 -12.45 -9.79
CA PRO A 94 -6.27 -12.31 -8.37
C PRO A 94 -7.57 -11.88 -7.70
N LEU A 95 -8.02 -12.64 -6.71
CA LEU A 95 -9.03 -12.12 -5.79
C LEU A 95 -8.26 -11.31 -4.77
N ASP A 96 -8.63 -10.05 -4.56
CA ASP A 96 -8.38 -9.49 -3.25
C ASP A 96 -9.35 -10.25 -2.30
N ARG A 97 -8.82 -10.92 -1.27
CA ARG A 97 -9.64 -11.77 -0.40
C ARG A 97 -10.67 -10.98 0.41
N ALA A 98 -10.61 -9.65 0.34
CA ALA A 98 -11.42 -8.73 1.11
C ALA A 98 -12.48 -7.96 0.27
N GLY A 99 -12.53 -8.15 -1.05
CA GLY A 99 -13.56 -7.58 -1.92
C GLY A 99 -13.44 -6.06 -2.18
N HIS A 100 -12.26 -5.49 -1.92
CA HIS A 100 -11.91 -4.09 -2.11
C HIS A 100 -11.57 -3.79 -3.57
N ARG A 101 -12.16 -2.72 -4.10
CA ARG A 101 -11.85 -2.24 -5.44
C ARG A 101 -10.49 -1.56 -5.48
N ALA A 102 -9.81 -1.67 -6.61
CA ALA A 102 -8.57 -0.94 -6.88
C ALA A 102 -8.77 0.59 -6.73
N TRP A 103 -7.71 1.27 -6.27
CA TRP A 103 -7.67 2.72 -6.16
C TRP A 103 -8.19 3.42 -7.43
N GLY A 104 -9.01 4.45 -7.28
CA GLY A 104 -9.52 5.24 -8.41
C GLY A 104 -10.62 4.57 -9.25
N THR A 105 -11.07 3.36 -8.90
CA THR A 105 -12.26 2.78 -9.56
C THR A 105 -13.52 3.58 -9.22
N PRO A 106 -14.35 3.95 -10.21
CA PRO A 106 -15.62 4.62 -9.94
C PRO A 106 -16.51 3.76 -9.04
N SER A 107 -17.07 4.37 -7.98
CA SER A 107 -18.09 3.72 -7.18
C SER A 107 -19.36 3.53 -8.01
N THR A 108 -19.90 2.31 -7.99
CA THR A 108 -21.25 2.00 -8.54
C THR A 108 -22.33 2.07 -7.45
N ALA A 109 -21.96 2.43 -6.21
CA ALA A 109 -22.92 2.55 -5.13
C ALA A 109 -23.89 3.69 -5.46
N ALA A 110 -25.12 3.28 -5.78
CA ALA A 110 -26.28 4.11 -5.81
C ALA A 110 -26.62 4.58 -4.39
N ASP A 111 -25.80 5.46 -3.82
CA ASP A 111 -26.17 6.23 -2.65
C ASP A 111 -26.27 7.71 -3.05
N GLN A 112 -27.51 8.17 -3.16
CA GLN A 112 -27.87 9.52 -3.56
C GLN A 112 -27.69 10.53 -2.40
N ARG A 113 -26.75 10.28 -1.48
CA ARG A 113 -26.49 11.19 -0.36
C ARG A 113 -25.50 12.27 -0.75
N ARG A 114 -25.84 13.52 -0.39
CA ARG A 114 -24.99 14.69 -0.63
C ARG A 114 -23.95 14.78 0.48
N VAL A 115 -22.80 14.14 0.28
CA VAL A 115 -21.58 14.51 1.02
C VAL A 115 -20.94 15.68 0.28
N THR A 116 -20.61 16.75 1.00
CA THR A 116 -19.99 17.94 0.40
C THR A 116 -18.51 17.68 0.15
N ASN A 117 -17.92 18.41 -0.80
CA ASN A 117 -16.48 18.34 -1.03
C ASN A 117 -15.69 18.74 0.22
N ASP A 118 -16.15 19.73 0.98
CA ASP A 118 -15.51 20.15 2.23
C ASP A 118 -15.50 19.03 3.27
N GLU A 119 -16.58 18.26 3.35
CA GLU A 119 -16.67 17.12 4.25
C GLU A 119 -15.73 15.98 3.82
N LEU A 120 -15.64 15.68 2.52
CA LEU A 120 -14.69 14.71 1.99
C LEU A 120 -13.23 15.14 2.25
N GLN A 121 -12.93 16.43 2.10
CA GLN A 121 -11.61 16.98 2.40
C GLN A 121 -11.27 16.85 3.88
N ARG A 122 -12.25 17.10 4.77
CA ARG A 122 -12.09 16.92 6.22
C ARG A 122 -11.80 15.45 6.56
N ILE A 123 -12.62 14.54 6.04
CA ILE A 123 -12.46 13.10 6.27
C ILE A 123 -11.11 12.62 5.71
N ALA A 124 -10.71 13.04 4.51
CA ALA A 124 -9.45 12.66 3.89
C ALA A 124 -8.23 12.97 4.77
N ARG A 125 -8.20 14.18 5.36
CA ARG A 125 -7.12 14.57 6.29
C ARG A 125 -7.12 13.73 7.56
N GLU A 126 -8.31 13.45 8.09
CA GLU A 126 -8.47 12.68 9.31
C GLU A 126 -8.03 11.23 9.14
N VAL A 127 -8.46 10.58 8.06
CA VAL A 127 -8.11 9.17 7.81
C VAL A 127 -6.65 9.01 7.37
N PHE A 128 -5.97 10.07 6.90
CA PHE A 128 -4.54 10.00 6.64
C PHE A 128 -3.70 9.84 7.91
N ALA A 129 -4.26 10.13 9.09
CA ALA A 129 -3.57 9.97 10.37
C ALA A 129 -3.62 8.53 10.92
N VAL A 130 -4.31 7.59 10.26
CA VAL A 130 -4.37 6.20 10.75
C VAL A 130 -3.02 5.50 10.56
N PRO A 131 -2.62 4.60 11.48
CA PRO A 131 -1.39 3.84 11.34
C PRO A 131 -1.35 3.06 10.01
N GLY A 132 -0.22 3.16 9.30
CA GLY A 132 -0.03 2.49 8.03
C GLY A 132 -0.71 3.16 6.83
N ALA A 133 -1.30 4.35 6.99
CA ALA A 133 -1.75 5.17 5.86
C ALA A 133 -0.58 5.54 4.95
N VAL A 134 -0.78 5.33 3.65
CA VAL A 134 0.18 5.65 2.58
C VAL A 134 -0.27 6.89 1.83
N MET A 135 -1.56 6.96 1.50
CA MET A 135 -2.16 8.07 0.76
C MET A 135 -3.64 8.17 1.08
N SER A 136 -4.16 9.39 1.13
CA SER A 136 -5.59 9.66 1.27
C SER A 136 -5.99 10.78 0.32
N ALA A 137 -7.09 10.61 -0.40
CA ALA A 137 -7.59 11.62 -1.32
C ALA A 137 -9.13 11.62 -1.37
N PRO A 138 -9.77 12.80 -1.45
CA PRO A 138 -11.19 12.87 -1.77
C PRO A 138 -11.40 12.49 -3.24
N GLY A 139 -12.22 11.48 -3.48
CA GLY A 139 -12.71 11.06 -4.78
C GLY A 139 -14.13 11.56 -5.06
N PHE A 140 -14.79 10.96 -6.06
CA PHE A 140 -16.19 11.28 -6.35
C PHE A 140 -17.10 10.67 -5.27
N ARG A 141 -17.58 11.53 -4.35
CA ARG A 141 -18.50 11.20 -3.23
C ARG A 141 -17.95 10.27 -2.14
N CYS A 142 -16.66 9.96 -2.16
CA CYS A 142 -15.99 9.14 -1.16
C CYS A 142 -14.56 9.62 -0.95
N VAL A 143 -13.89 9.10 0.08
CA VAL A 143 -12.46 9.24 0.32
C VAL A 143 -11.81 7.91 -0.03
N ASP A 144 -10.79 7.96 -0.87
CA ASP A 144 -9.91 6.84 -1.15
C ASP A 144 -8.74 6.88 -0.16
N LEU A 145 -8.54 5.77 0.56
CA LEU A 145 -7.47 5.59 1.54
C LEU A 145 -6.63 4.37 1.15
N LEU A 146 -5.38 4.59 0.76
CA LEU A 146 -4.39 3.55 0.57
C LEU A 146 -3.64 3.33 1.90
N VAL A 147 -3.61 2.09 2.37
CA VAL A 147 -2.84 1.67 3.54
C VAL A 147 -1.85 0.57 3.16
N ALA A 148 -0.82 0.36 3.99
CA ALA A 148 0.12 -0.73 3.79
C ALA A 148 -0.60 -2.08 3.77
N HIS A 149 -1.46 -2.35 4.75
CA HIS A 149 -2.33 -3.52 4.78
C HIS A 149 -3.53 -3.29 5.71
N ASP A 150 -4.70 -3.73 5.28
CA ASP A 150 -5.92 -3.89 6.09
C ASP A 150 -6.43 -5.33 5.91
N ASP A 151 -6.74 -5.99 7.03
CA ASP A 151 -7.39 -7.31 7.07
C ASP A 151 -8.94 -7.19 7.04
N GLY A 152 -9.42 -5.97 6.78
CA GLY A 152 -10.81 -5.56 6.74
C GLY A 152 -11.31 -4.99 8.07
N THR A 153 -10.51 -5.00 9.13
CA THR A 153 -10.87 -4.37 10.41
C THR A 153 -10.99 -2.86 10.27
N LEU A 154 -10.06 -2.21 9.57
CA LEU A 154 -10.07 -0.76 9.37
C LEU A 154 -11.25 -0.34 8.48
N GLN A 155 -11.51 -1.05 7.38
CA GLN A 155 -12.69 -0.77 6.55
C GLN A 155 -13.99 -0.81 7.38
N ARG A 156 -14.17 -1.85 8.22
CA ARG A 156 -15.38 -1.98 9.06
C ARG A 156 -15.50 -0.85 10.09
N GLU A 157 -14.38 -0.45 10.69
CA GLU A 157 -14.35 0.67 11.63
C GLU A 157 -14.76 1.99 10.95
N LEU A 158 -14.18 2.27 9.78
CA LEU A 158 -14.46 3.49 9.03
C LEU A 158 -15.89 3.52 8.47
N ASP A 159 -16.44 2.37 8.07
CA ASP A 159 -17.84 2.25 7.67
C ASP A 159 -18.80 2.50 8.85
N GLN A 160 -18.45 2.06 10.07
CA GLN A 160 -19.25 2.37 11.27
C GLN A 160 -19.19 3.86 11.63
N ARG A 161 -18.02 4.48 11.43
CA ARG A 161 -17.78 5.87 11.79
C ARG A 161 -18.37 6.87 10.80
N TYR A 162 -18.19 6.63 9.50
CA TYR A 162 -18.54 7.58 8.43
C TYR A 162 -19.71 7.12 7.57
N GLN A 163 -20.29 5.96 7.86
CA GLN A 163 -21.24 5.21 7.02
C GLN A 163 -20.55 4.40 5.92
N PRO A 164 -21.13 3.25 5.53
CA PRO A 164 -20.58 2.41 4.48
C PRO A 164 -20.29 3.17 3.18
N GLY A 165 -19.08 3.00 2.65
CA GLY A 165 -18.68 3.52 1.33
C GLY A 165 -18.29 4.99 1.29
N ILE A 166 -18.33 5.72 2.41
CA ILE A 166 -17.76 7.08 2.49
C ILE A 166 -16.24 7.05 2.48
N VAL A 167 -15.64 6.04 3.12
CA VAL A 167 -14.19 5.79 3.03
C VAL A 167 -13.97 4.42 2.43
N ARG A 168 -13.12 4.36 1.40
CA ARG A 168 -12.71 3.11 0.75
C ARG A 168 -11.25 2.86 1.09
N VAL A 169 -11.02 1.78 1.81
CA VAL A 169 -9.68 1.30 2.16
C VAL A 169 -9.18 0.38 1.04
N THR A 170 -7.95 0.62 0.60
CA THR A 170 -7.22 -0.24 -0.33
C THR A 170 -5.89 -0.63 0.30
N SER A 171 -5.52 -1.90 0.23
CA SER A 171 -4.24 -2.38 0.72
C SER A 171 -3.18 -2.38 -0.38
N ALA A 172 -2.00 -1.83 -0.08
CA ALA A 172 -0.84 -1.90 -0.95
C ALA A 172 -0.18 -3.30 -0.93
N LEU A 173 -0.18 -3.95 0.25
CA LEU A 173 0.18 -5.35 0.43
C LEU A 173 -1.08 -6.22 0.31
N GLN A 174 -1.07 -7.11 -0.67
CA GLN A 174 -2.14 -8.05 -0.97
C GLN A 174 -1.80 -9.43 -0.42
N THR A 175 -2.81 -10.28 -0.23
CA THR A 175 -2.55 -11.70 0.08
C THR A 175 -1.72 -12.34 -1.03
N TYR A 176 -0.70 -13.11 -0.64
CA TYR A 176 0.13 -13.90 -1.53
C TYR A 176 -0.33 -15.36 -1.62
#